data_AF-A0A5D2ZLU1-F1
#
_entry.id   AF-A0A5D2ZLU1-F1
#
_cell.length_a   1.000
_cell.length_b   1.000
_cell.length_c   1.000
_cell.angle_alpha   90.00
_cell.angle_beta   90.00
_cell.angle_gamma   90.00
#
_symmetry.space_group_name_H-M   'P 1'
#
loop_
_entity.id
_entity.type
_entity.pdbx_description
1 polymer ?
#
loop_
_entity_poly.entity_id
_entity_poly.type
_entity_poly.pdbx_seq_one_letter_code
_entity_poly.pdbx_strand_id
1 'polypeptide(L)'
;MAFSCAPTSTNCVVFSIKHVHPTVVVISTCHPAGASEWTIVNHRNRLSFVSSIWDKPVFCSGLFYCLSLTGWLGVYDPVRRYWKVLAMPPPRCPEHFFVKNWWKGKFMTEHNGDLLVVYTSQNKNPIIYKLYRSELAWKEMESLRSVTIFASFLTSLSGANLLGIMRNSVYFSKFRFFGKRCISYSFDDYRYYPRKQQYDWGEQPSFENIWIEPPHHALSSI
;
A
#
# COMPACT_ATOMS: atom_id res chain seq x y z
N MET A 1 -8.78 4.71 -1.58
CA MET A 1 -8.66 5.89 -2.47
C MET A 1 -7.18 6.23 -2.60
N ALA A 2 -6.74 6.78 -3.72
CA ALA A 2 -5.36 7.24 -3.93
C ALA A 2 -5.34 8.54 -4.72
N PHE A 3 -4.27 9.31 -4.57
CA PHE A 3 -4.01 10.54 -5.32
C PHE A 3 -2.83 10.30 -6.25
N SER A 4 -2.83 10.92 -7.44
CA SER A 4 -1.68 10.86 -8.36
C SER A 4 -0.51 11.75 -7.94
N CYS A 5 -0.80 12.81 -7.20
CA CYS A 5 0.16 13.76 -6.64
C CYS A 5 -0.54 14.59 -5.55
N ALA A 6 0.13 15.62 -5.02
CA ALA A 6 -0.47 16.52 -4.03
C ALA A 6 -1.85 17.04 -4.50
N PRO A 7 -2.88 17.04 -3.63
CA PRO A 7 -4.24 17.43 -4.01
C PRO A 7 -4.36 18.90 -4.41
N THR A 8 -3.38 19.73 -4.05
CA THR A 8 -3.27 21.14 -4.47
C THR A 8 -2.75 21.31 -5.90
N SER A 9 -2.21 20.25 -6.52
CA SER A 9 -1.75 20.28 -7.90
C SER A 9 -2.93 20.25 -8.86
N THR A 10 -2.90 21.09 -9.90
CA THR A 10 -3.90 21.13 -10.97
C THR A 10 -4.00 19.82 -11.76
N ASN A 11 -2.91 19.05 -11.80
CA ASN A 11 -2.82 17.76 -12.48
C ASN A 11 -3.18 16.57 -11.58
N CYS A 12 -3.64 16.83 -10.34
CA CYS A 12 -4.02 15.75 -9.44
C CYS A 12 -5.28 15.03 -9.95
N VAL A 13 -5.19 13.70 -9.96
CA VAL A 13 -6.30 12.78 -10.16
C VAL A 13 -6.52 12.04 -8.86
N VAL A 14 -7.75 12.09 -8.36
CA VAL A 14 -8.19 11.23 -7.25
C VAL A 14 -8.80 9.97 -7.86
N PHE A 15 -8.39 8.82 -7.35
CA PHE A 15 -8.83 7.52 -7.80
C PHE A 15 -9.50 6.76 -6.66
N SER A 16 -10.65 6.17 -6.95
CA SER A 16 -11.32 5.20 -6.08
C SER A 16 -11.84 4.02 -6.88
N ILE A 17 -11.92 2.88 -6.21
CA ILE A 17 -12.42 1.63 -6.78
C ILE A 17 -13.43 1.03 -5.80
N LYS A 18 -14.52 0.50 -6.35
CA LYS A 18 -15.57 -0.18 -5.60
C LYS A 18 -15.86 -1.53 -6.24
N HIS A 19 -16.05 -2.52 -5.38
CA HIS A 19 -16.51 -3.85 -5.78
C HIS A 19 -17.99 -3.84 -6.17
N VAL A 20 -18.29 -4.50 -7.29
CA VAL A 20 -19.67 -4.83 -7.69
C VAL A 20 -19.80 -6.35 -7.83
N HIS A 21 -18.91 -6.95 -8.63
CA HIS A 21 -18.89 -8.36 -8.94
C HIS A 21 -17.43 -8.81 -9.15
N PRO A 22 -17.06 -10.09 -8.97
CA PRO A 22 -15.69 -10.55 -9.25
C PRO A 22 -15.16 -10.16 -10.64
N THR A 23 -16.03 -10.01 -11.63
CA THR A 23 -15.66 -9.59 -12.99
C THR A 23 -16.03 -8.14 -13.32
N VAL A 24 -16.48 -7.34 -12.36
CA VAL A 24 -16.86 -5.93 -12.59
C VAL A 24 -16.44 -5.06 -11.42
N VAL A 25 -15.68 -4.00 -11.72
CA VAL A 25 -15.33 -2.93 -10.77
C VAL A 25 -15.93 -1.61 -11.23
N VAL A 26 -16.32 -0.78 -10.26
CA VAL A 26 -16.63 0.63 -10.52
C VAL A 26 -15.39 1.43 -10.18
N ILE A 27 -14.92 2.23 -11.13
CA ILE A 27 -13.84 3.19 -10.91
C ILE A 27 -14.42 4.59 -10.93
N SER A 28 -14.10 5.36 -9.91
CA SER A 28 -14.46 6.77 -9.85
C SER A 28 -13.21 7.64 -9.80
N THR A 29 -13.14 8.62 -10.69
CA THR A 29 -12.03 9.59 -10.76
C THR A 29 -12.52 11.04 -10.67
N CYS A 30 -11.71 11.91 -10.06
CA CYS A 30 -11.99 13.34 -9.96
C CYS A 30 -10.70 14.16 -10.08
N HIS A 31 -10.80 15.39 -10.61
CA HIS A 31 -9.72 16.38 -10.65
C HIS A 31 -10.01 17.49 -9.63
N PRO A 32 -9.37 17.49 -8.44
CA PRO A 32 -9.75 18.38 -7.33
C PRO A 32 -9.69 19.87 -7.66
N ALA A 33 -8.80 20.28 -8.55
CA ALA A 33 -8.54 21.67 -8.86
C ALA A 33 -9.57 22.34 -9.80
N GLY A 34 -10.58 21.61 -10.28
CA GLY A 34 -11.56 22.20 -11.20
C GLY A 34 -12.75 21.34 -11.59
N ALA A 35 -12.84 20.08 -11.15
CA ALA A 35 -14.02 19.25 -11.40
C ALA A 35 -15.05 19.42 -10.27
N SER A 36 -16.31 19.66 -10.65
CA SER A 36 -17.45 19.66 -9.72
C SER A 36 -18.00 18.25 -9.48
N GLU A 37 -17.68 17.29 -10.34
CA GLU A 37 -18.29 15.95 -10.33
C GLU A 37 -17.25 14.83 -10.53
N TRP A 38 -17.60 13.65 -10.02
CA TRP A 38 -16.82 12.44 -10.24
C TRP A 38 -17.20 11.79 -11.56
N THR A 39 -16.19 11.36 -12.33
CA THR A 39 -16.40 10.43 -13.45
C THR A 39 -16.49 9.02 -12.90
N ILE A 40 -17.61 8.33 -13.11
CA ILE A 40 -17.87 6.99 -12.56
C ILE A 40 -18.10 6.01 -13.72
N VAL A 41 -17.26 4.98 -13.83
CA VAL A 41 -17.30 4.03 -14.96
C VAL A 41 -17.23 2.59 -14.47
N ASN A 42 -18.08 1.73 -15.04
CA ASN A 42 -18.04 0.29 -14.86
C ASN A 42 -17.02 -0.34 -15.79
N HIS A 43 -16.05 -1.05 -15.23
CA HIS A 43 -15.07 -1.82 -16.00
C HIS A 43 -15.29 -3.31 -15.82
N ARG A 44 -15.36 -4.03 -16.93
CA ARG A 44 -15.42 -5.50 -16.94
C ARG A 44 -14.00 -6.08 -16.95
N ASN A 45 -13.78 -7.07 -16.10
CA ASN A 45 -12.53 -7.78 -15.99
C ASN A 45 -12.60 -9.11 -16.73
N ARG A 46 -11.51 -9.46 -17.43
CA ARG A 46 -11.33 -10.81 -17.96
C ARG A 46 -10.98 -11.82 -16.87
N LEU A 47 -10.20 -11.38 -15.87
CA LEU A 47 -9.80 -12.17 -14.71
C LEU A 47 -10.59 -11.72 -13.49
N SER A 48 -10.90 -12.65 -12.59
CA SER A 48 -11.57 -12.32 -11.34
C SER A 48 -10.72 -11.39 -10.48
N PHE A 49 -11.32 -10.29 -10.04
CA PHE A 49 -10.76 -9.32 -9.12
C PHE A 49 -11.76 -9.05 -8.00
N VAL A 50 -11.55 -9.74 -6.88
CA VAL A 50 -12.36 -9.55 -5.67
C VAL A 50 -11.87 -8.27 -4.98
N SER A 51 -12.40 -7.14 -5.47
CA SER A 51 -12.20 -5.83 -4.86
C SER A 51 -12.90 -5.75 -3.50
N SER A 52 -12.40 -4.89 -2.61
CA SER A 52 -12.99 -4.62 -1.31
C SER A 52 -12.54 -3.27 -0.77
N ILE A 53 -13.12 -2.83 0.35
CA ILE A 53 -12.61 -1.67 1.10
C ILE A 53 -11.17 -1.87 1.62
N TRP A 54 -10.65 -3.11 1.58
CA TRP A 54 -9.31 -3.48 2.03
C TRP A 54 -8.26 -3.38 0.92
N ASP A 55 -8.68 -3.06 -0.30
CA ASP A 55 -7.77 -2.91 -1.43
C ASP A 55 -6.75 -1.79 -1.17
N LYS A 56 -5.54 -1.95 -1.71
CA LYS A 56 -4.45 -0.98 -1.53
C LYS A 56 -4.18 -0.29 -2.87
N PRO A 57 -4.78 0.88 -3.14
CA PRO A 57 -4.48 1.64 -4.34
C PRO A 57 -3.21 2.47 -4.12
N VAL A 58 -2.32 2.51 -5.11
CA VAL A 58 -1.07 3.27 -5.13
C VAL A 58 -0.89 3.86 -6.53
N PHE A 59 -0.51 5.13 -6.61
CA PHE A 59 -0.09 5.72 -7.87
C PHE A 59 1.40 5.48 -8.11
N CYS A 60 1.76 5.02 -9.31
CA CYS A 60 3.14 4.72 -9.66
C CYS A 60 3.35 4.91 -11.17
N SER A 61 4.39 5.67 -11.55
CA SER A 61 4.75 5.86 -12.96
C SER A 61 3.57 6.23 -13.88
N GLY A 62 2.67 7.12 -13.45
CA GLY A 62 1.54 7.58 -14.26
C GLY A 62 0.27 6.71 -14.18
N LEU A 63 0.30 5.58 -13.48
CA LEU A 63 -0.81 4.63 -13.40
C LEU A 63 -1.24 4.39 -11.96
N PHE A 64 -2.52 4.06 -11.75
CA PHE A 64 -3.00 3.58 -10.47
C PHE A 64 -2.95 2.05 -10.43
N TYR A 65 -2.28 1.52 -9.43
CA TYR A 65 -2.18 0.10 -9.15
C TYR A 65 -3.04 -0.22 -7.94
N CYS A 66 -3.79 -1.31 -7.99
CA CYS A 66 -4.68 -1.70 -6.91
C CYS A 66 -4.44 -3.16 -6.55
N LEU A 67 -3.93 -3.39 -5.34
CA LEU A 67 -3.78 -4.74 -4.80
C LEU A 67 -5.11 -5.17 -4.16
N SER A 68 -5.76 -6.18 -4.76
CA SER A 68 -7.03 -6.72 -4.27
C SER A 68 -6.87 -7.38 -2.91
N LEU A 69 -7.99 -7.65 -2.23
CA LEU A 69 -8.04 -8.52 -1.04
C LEU A 69 -7.25 -9.82 -1.23
N THR A 70 -7.40 -10.49 -2.37
CA THR A 70 -6.78 -11.78 -2.72
C THR A 70 -5.36 -11.68 -3.27
N GLY A 71 -4.78 -10.47 -3.35
CA GLY A 71 -3.40 -10.24 -3.81
C GLY A 71 -3.23 -10.08 -5.32
N TRP A 72 -4.32 -10.08 -6.09
CA TRP A 72 -4.30 -9.77 -7.51
C TRP A 72 -4.04 -8.29 -7.73
N LEU A 73 -3.32 -7.96 -8.80
CA LEU A 73 -2.95 -6.59 -9.13
C LEU A 73 -3.77 -6.06 -10.30
N GLY A 74 -4.62 -5.08 -10.04
CA GLY A 74 -5.32 -4.31 -11.06
C GLY A 74 -4.57 -3.02 -11.40
N VAL A 75 -4.71 -2.56 -12.63
CA VAL A 75 -4.04 -1.36 -13.14
C VAL A 75 -5.05 -0.50 -13.88
N TYR A 76 -5.11 0.77 -13.50
CA TYR A 76 -5.90 1.80 -14.14
C TYR A 76 -5.01 2.87 -14.77
N ASP A 77 -5.25 3.15 -16.04
CA ASP A 77 -4.66 4.27 -16.76
C ASP A 77 -5.65 5.45 -16.72
N PRO A 78 -5.36 6.55 -15.99
CA PRO A 78 -6.26 7.68 -15.89
C PRO A 78 -6.37 8.49 -17.18
N VAL A 79 -5.38 8.44 -18.06
CA VAL A 79 -5.38 9.15 -19.36
C VAL A 79 -6.23 8.39 -20.36
N ARG A 80 -6.01 7.07 -20.48
CA ARG A 80 -6.76 6.19 -21.41
C ARG A 80 -8.11 5.75 -20.85
N ARG A 81 -8.38 6.02 -19.56
CA ARG A 81 -9.56 5.56 -18.80
C ARG A 81 -9.76 4.05 -18.96
N TYR A 82 -8.67 3.31 -18.84
CA TYR A 82 -8.63 1.88 -19.10
C TYR A 82 -8.22 1.11 -17.85
N TRP A 83 -8.93 0.01 -17.58
CA TRP A 83 -8.68 -0.88 -16.46
C TRP A 83 -8.37 -2.30 -16.95
N LYS A 84 -7.39 -2.94 -16.32
CA LYS A 84 -7.14 -4.37 -16.46
C LYS A 84 -6.63 -4.99 -15.18
N VAL A 85 -6.85 -6.29 -15.04
CA VAL A 85 -6.21 -7.13 -14.03
C VAL A 85 -4.98 -7.77 -14.68
N LEU A 86 -3.82 -7.71 -14.05
CA LEU A 86 -2.62 -8.34 -14.57
C LEU A 86 -2.72 -9.86 -14.44
N ALA A 87 -2.42 -10.56 -15.52
CA ALA A 87 -2.38 -12.01 -15.58
C ALA A 87 -1.06 -12.54 -15.00
N MET A 88 -0.86 -12.33 -13.69
CA MET A 88 0.32 -12.78 -12.97
C MET A 88 -0.06 -13.32 -11.59
N PRO A 89 0.68 -14.31 -11.05
CA PRO A 89 0.38 -14.83 -9.74
C PRO A 89 0.51 -13.73 -8.67
N PRO A 90 -0.34 -13.74 -7.63
CA PRO A 90 -0.18 -12.87 -6.48
C PRO A 90 1.16 -13.14 -5.79
N PRO A 91 1.71 -12.16 -5.04
CA PRO A 91 2.92 -12.39 -4.26
C PRO A 91 2.66 -13.53 -3.27
N ARG A 92 3.64 -14.43 -3.11
CA ARG A 92 3.45 -15.64 -2.30
C ARG A 92 3.10 -15.25 -0.86
N CYS A 93 1.91 -15.64 -0.43
CA CYS A 93 1.50 -15.48 0.95
C CYS A 93 2.13 -16.61 1.77
N PRO A 94 2.78 -16.34 2.92
CA PRO A 94 3.34 -17.39 3.77
C PRO A 94 2.29 -18.42 4.19
N GLU A 95 2.66 -19.70 4.24
CA GLU A 95 1.75 -20.84 4.50
C GLU A 95 0.97 -20.77 5.84
N HIS A 96 1.32 -19.84 6.73
CA HIS A 96 0.67 -19.61 8.03
C HIS A 96 -0.07 -18.26 8.14
N PHE A 97 -0.44 -17.64 7.01
CA PHE A 97 -1.20 -16.39 7.00
C PHE A 97 -2.70 -16.57 7.31
N PHE A 98 -3.17 -17.81 7.52
CA PHE A 98 -4.56 -18.17 7.82
C PHE A 98 -4.99 -17.84 9.26
N VAL A 99 -4.67 -16.64 9.73
CA VAL A 99 -5.24 -16.08 10.96
C VAL A 99 -6.46 -15.23 10.58
N LYS A 100 -7.44 -15.13 11.48
CA LYS A 100 -8.54 -14.16 11.38
C LYS A 100 -7.98 -12.78 10.98
N ASN A 101 -8.61 -12.11 10.02
CA ASN A 101 -8.23 -10.77 9.54
C ASN A 101 -6.85 -10.66 8.83
N TRP A 102 -6.40 -11.73 8.17
CA TRP A 102 -5.14 -11.78 7.40
C TRP A 102 -4.92 -10.60 6.43
N TRP A 103 -6.01 -10.07 5.87
CA TRP A 103 -5.99 -8.92 4.96
C TRP A 103 -5.51 -7.61 5.60
N LYS A 104 -5.53 -7.52 6.94
CA LYS A 104 -5.01 -6.37 7.69
C LYS A 104 -3.48 -6.34 7.74
N GLY A 105 -2.81 -7.47 7.51
CA GLY A 105 -1.36 -7.59 7.49
C GLY A 105 -0.74 -7.41 6.10
N LYS A 106 -1.43 -6.71 5.19
CA LYS A 106 -0.99 -6.53 3.80
C LYS A 106 -1.02 -5.06 3.42
N PHE A 107 0.10 -4.58 2.92
CA PHE A 107 0.33 -3.18 2.58
C PHE A 107 0.95 -3.07 1.21
N MET A 108 0.75 -1.93 0.53
CA MET A 108 1.40 -1.64 -0.75
C MET A 108 1.81 -0.18 -0.79
N THR A 109 3.01 0.09 -1.28
CA THR A 109 3.54 1.44 -1.48
C THR A 109 4.31 1.51 -2.79
N GLU A 110 4.50 2.71 -3.29
CA GLU A 110 5.46 3.01 -4.34
C GLU A 110 6.75 3.58 -3.73
N HIS A 111 7.89 3.35 -4.40
CA HIS A 111 9.16 3.99 -4.12
C HIS A 111 10.00 4.11 -5.40
N ASN A 112 10.35 5.32 -5.84
CA ASN A 112 11.22 5.56 -7.01
C ASN A 112 10.80 4.79 -8.29
N GLY A 113 9.50 4.72 -8.54
CA GLY A 113 8.90 3.99 -9.66
C GLY A 113 8.73 2.50 -9.43
N ASP A 114 9.14 1.95 -8.29
CA ASP A 114 8.94 0.55 -7.93
C ASP A 114 7.69 0.37 -7.06
N LEU A 115 6.97 -0.72 -7.28
CA LEU A 115 5.87 -1.14 -6.42
C LEU A 115 6.37 -2.18 -5.42
N LEU A 116 6.09 -1.92 -4.14
CA LEU A 116 6.49 -2.75 -3.02
C LEU A 116 5.23 -3.24 -2.28
N VAL A 117 5.17 -4.53 -1.98
CA VAL A 117 4.12 -5.14 -1.15
C VAL A 117 4.75 -5.68 0.12
N VAL A 118 4.14 -5.36 1.27
CA VAL A 118 4.58 -5.86 2.57
C VAL A 118 3.52 -6.82 3.12
N TYR A 119 3.96 -8.00 3.53
CA TYR A 119 3.16 -8.98 4.26
C TYR A 119 3.68 -9.12 5.69
N THR A 120 2.80 -9.00 6.68
CA THR A 120 3.08 -9.23 8.10
C THR A 120 2.18 -10.30 8.70
N SER A 121 2.76 -11.21 9.47
CA SER A 121 2.01 -12.20 10.26
C SER A 121 2.39 -12.10 11.75
N GLN A 122 1.57 -12.68 12.63
CA GLN A 122 1.76 -12.61 14.08
C GLN A 122 3.08 -13.25 14.54
N ASN A 123 3.54 -14.29 13.84
CA ASN A 123 4.66 -15.14 14.25
C ASN A 123 5.80 -15.21 13.21
N LYS A 124 5.83 -14.26 12.26
CA LYS A 124 6.85 -14.23 11.21
C LYS A 124 7.37 -12.80 10.98
N ASN A 125 8.60 -12.73 10.51
CA ASN A 125 9.18 -11.48 10.03
C ASN A 125 8.39 -10.96 8.82
N PRO A 126 8.34 -9.64 8.61
CA PRO A 126 7.67 -9.10 7.44
C PRO A 126 8.39 -9.57 6.18
N ILE A 127 7.63 -9.89 5.15
CA ILE A 127 8.14 -10.22 3.83
C ILE A 127 7.81 -9.06 2.90
N ILE A 128 8.80 -8.60 2.14
CA ILE A 128 8.62 -7.55 1.14
C ILE A 128 8.80 -8.15 -0.25
N TYR A 129 7.89 -7.83 -1.15
CA TYR A 129 7.98 -8.14 -2.56
C TYR A 129 8.11 -6.88 -3.39
N LYS A 130 9.01 -6.89 -4.36
CA LYS A 130 9.09 -5.89 -5.43
C LYS A 130 8.45 -6.45 -6.70
N LEU A 131 7.67 -5.63 -7.40
CA LEU A 131 7.16 -5.96 -8.72
C LEU A 131 8.23 -5.74 -9.80
N TYR A 132 8.60 -6.80 -10.51
CA TYR A 132 9.41 -6.73 -11.71
C TYR A 132 8.47 -6.67 -12.92
N ARG A 133 8.12 -5.45 -13.34
CA ARG A 133 7.10 -5.19 -14.38
C ARG A 133 7.41 -5.85 -15.72
N SER A 134 8.69 -5.92 -16.11
CA SER A 134 9.14 -6.59 -17.34
C SER A 134 8.90 -8.09 -17.32
N GLU A 135 8.91 -8.70 -16.14
CA GLU A 135 8.74 -10.13 -15.94
C GLU A 135 7.32 -10.49 -15.49
N LEU A 136 6.49 -9.49 -15.17
CA LEU A 136 5.18 -9.65 -14.54
C LEU A 136 5.27 -10.61 -13.34
N ALA A 137 6.26 -10.39 -12.47
CA ALA A 137 6.56 -11.26 -11.34
C ALA A 137 6.88 -10.46 -10.06
N TRP A 138 6.44 -11.00 -8.92
CA TRP A 138 6.85 -10.53 -7.60
C TRP A 138 8.11 -11.27 -7.17
N LYS A 139 9.15 -10.54 -6.75
CA LYS A 139 10.35 -11.13 -6.15
C LYS A 139 10.53 -10.63 -4.74
N GLU A 140 10.82 -11.55 -3.83
CA GLU A 140 11.10 -11.24 -2.43
C GLU A 140 12.37 -10.39 -2.32
N MET A 141 12.36 -9.47 -1.38
CA MET A 141 13.49 -8.60 -1.06
C MET A 141 14.09 -9.02 0.27
N GLU A 142 15.40 -9.25 0.27
CA GLU A 142 16.16 -9.54 1.49
C GLU A 142 16.43 -8.28 2.34
N SER A 143 16.37 -7.10 1.72
CA SER A 143 16.64 -5.81 2.38
C SER A 143 15.98 -4.65 1.65
N LEU A 144 15.58 -3.63 2.41
CA LEU A 144 15.12 -2.33 1.94
C LEU A 144 16.26 -1.32 1.74
N ARG A 145 17.51 -1.66 2.12
CA ARG A 145 18.70 -0.80 2.04
C ARG A 145 18.47 0.55 2.73
N SER A 146 18.49 1.65 1.98
CA SER A 146 18.27 3.01 2.50
C SER A 146 16.78 3.39 2.63
N VAL A 147 15.87 2.48 2.26
CA VAL A 147 14.42 2.73 2.24
C VAL A 147 13.79 2.37 3.59
N THR A 148 12.81 3.17 3.96
CA THR A 148 11.91 2.94 5.09
C THR A 148 10.49 2.88 4.55
N ILE A 149 9.73 1.86 4.95
CA ILE A 149 8.31 1.75 4.62
C ILE A 149 7.48 2.09 5.87
N PHE A 150 6.57 3.04 5.74
CA PHE A 150 5.55 3.34 6.74
C PHE A 150 4.26 2.64 6.32
N ALA A 151 4.01 1.48 6.89
CA ALA A 151 2.84 0.66 6.63
C ALA A 151 1.67 1.09 7.54
N SER A 152 0.55 1.46 6.94
CA SER A 152 -0.74 1.53 7.62
C SER A 152 -1.84 0.96 6.74
N PHE A 153 -2.97 0.66 7.36
CA PHE A 153 -4.10 0.08 6.66
C PHE A 153 -4.65 0.98 5.55
N LEU A 154 -4.75 2.29 5.81
CA LEU A 154 -5.34 3.26 4.88
C LEU A 154 -4.31 3.81 3.89
N THR A 155 -3.13 4.17 4.38
CA THR A 155 -2.05 4.76 3.59
C THR A 155 -0.73 4.08 3.92
N SER A 156 0.00 3.65 2.91
CA SER A 156 1.39 3.25 3.11
C SER A 156 2.27 4.19 2.30
N LEU A 157 3.37 4.59 2.92
CA LEU A 157 4.33 5.52 2.35
C LEU A 157 5.71 4.85 2.35
N SER A 158 6.57 5.29 1.46
CA SER A 158 7.99 4.97 1.51
C SER A 158 8.79 6.25 1.57
N GLY A 159 9.91 6.21 2.28
CA GLY A 159 10.87 7.30 2.34
C GLY A 159 12.28 6.75 2.20
N ALA A 160 13.19 7.57 1.69
CA ALA A 160 14.63 7.30 1.71
C ALA A 160 15.34 8.38 2.51
N ASN A 161 16.61 8.12 2.86
CA ASN A 161 17.50 9.09 3.51
C ASN A 161 17.04 9.56 4.91
N LEU A 162 16.25 8.74 5.61
CA LEU A 162 15.94 8.98 7.01
C LEU A 162 17.16 8.70 7.90
N LEU A 163 17.21 9.34 9.08
CA LEU A 163 18.27 9.16 10.07
C LEU A 163 18.55 7.67 10.32
N GLY A 164 19.81 7.30 10.51
CA GLY A 164 20.34 5.94 10.32
C GLY A 164 19.65 4.79 11.10
N ILE A 165 18.83 5.07 12.11
CA ILE A 165 18.05 4.08 12.86
C ILE A 165 16.76 3.69 12.11
N MET A 166 16.24 4.56 11.23
CA MET A 166 14.96 4.36 10.55
C MET A 166 15.07 3.67 9.20
N ARG A 167 16.27 3.66 8.60
CA ARG A 167 16.51 3.00 7.30
C ARG A 167 16.36 1.47 7.41
N ASN A 168 16.30 0.81 6.26
CA ASN A 168 16.19 -0.63 6.14
C ASN A 168 15.10 -1.23 7.06
N SER A 169 13.97 -0.52 7.20
CA SER A 169 12.98 -0.83 8.23
C SER A 169 11.54 -0.64 7.75
N VAL A 170 10.63 -1.37 8.37
CA VAL A 170 9.18 -1.18 8.20
C VAL A 170 8.61 -0.65 9.52
N TYR A 171 7.94 0.49 9.47
CA TYR A 171 7.21 1.08 10.59
C TYR A 171 5.71 0.83 10.40
N PHE A 172 5.07 0.33 11.43
CA PHE A 172 3.64 0.05 11.42
C PHE A 172 2.91 1.13 12.20
N SER A 173 1.75 1.57 11.74
CA SER A 173 0.89 2.55 12.41
C SER A 173 0.27 2.03 13.72
N LYS A 174 0.79 0.92 14.26
CA LYS A 174 0.34 0.27 15.49
C LYS A 174 1.14 0.79 16.67
N PHE A 175 0.44 1.39 17.62
CA PHE A 175 1.00 1.85 18.89
C PHE A 175 0.83 0.80 19.99
N ARG A 176 1.90 0.54 20.74
CA ARG A 176 1.85 -0.17 22.04
C ARG A 176 2.87 0.47 22.98
N PHE A 177 2.62 0.37 24.29
CA PHE A 177 3.20 1.15 25.41
C PHE A 177 2.68 2.58 25.51
N PHE A 178 1.73 2.85 26.44
CA PHE A 178 1.33 4.19 26.91
C PHE A 178 1.43 5.34 25.87
N GLY A 179 1.05 5.06 24.61
CA GLY A 179 1.13 5.99 23.47
C GLY A 179 2.51 6.40 22.93
N LYS A 180 3.66 5.85 23.38
CA LYS A 180 4.98 6.48 23.11
C LYS A 180 5.77 5.97 21.89
N ARG A 181 5.50 4.79 21.33
CA ARG A 181 6.28 4.26 20.18
C ARG A 181 5.44 3.40 19.23
N CYS A 182 5.69 3.56 17.92
CA CYS A 182 5.21 2.66 16.88
C CYS A 182 5.98 1.34 16.90
N ILE A 183 5.34 0.27 16.46
CA ILE A 183 6.04 -0.99 16.17
C ILE A 183 6.85 -0.82 14.88
N SER A 184 8.08 -1.28 14.87
CA SER A 184 8.88 -1.38 13.65
C SER A 184 9.58 -2.72 13.55
N TYR A 185 9.99 -3.08 12.34
CA TYR A 185 10.90 -4.19 12.06
C TYR A 185 12.14 -3.65 11.36
N SER A 186 13.32 -3.98 11.88
CA SER A 186 14.61 -3.64 11.29
C SER A 186 15.18 -4.85 10.58
N PHE A 187 15.53 -4.69 9.30
CA PHE A 187 16.26 -5.71 8.53
C PHE A 187 17.73 -5.76 8.92
N ASP A 188 18.31 -4.65 9.39
CA ASP A 188 19.69 -4.62 9.90
C ASP A 188 19.83 -5.49 11.16
N ASP A 189 18.85 -5.41 12.06
CA ASP A 189 18.84 -6.18 13.32
C ASP A 189 18.09 -7.52 13.23
N TYR A 190 17.41 -7.77 12.12
CA TYR A 190 16.52 -8.91 11.91
C TYR A 190 15.47 -9.12 13.03
N ARG A 191 14.88 -8.03 13.54
CA ARG A 191 13.93 -8.09 14.67
C ARG A 191 12.93 -6.94 14.70
N TYR A 192 11.85 -7.18 15.44
CA TYR A 192 10.88 -6.16 15.80
C TYR A 192 11.31 -5.31 17.00
N TYR A 193 10.80 -4.09 17.03
CA TYR A 193 10.91 -3.13 18.11
C TYR A 193 9.53 -2.62 18.54
N PRO A 194 9.26 -2.55 19.87
CA PRO A 194 10.07 -3.08 20.97
C PRO A 194 10.12 -4.62 20.97
N ARG A 195 11.19 -5.24 21.49
CA ARG A 195 11.39 -6.72 21.48
C ARG A 195 10.27 -7.48 22.24
N LYS A 196 10.14 -8.79 21.92
CA LYS A 196 9.37 -9.83 22.66
C LYS A 196 7.85 -9.62 22.75
N GLN A 197 7.20 -9.16 21.69
CA GLN A 197 5.75 -9.11 21.65
C GLN A 197 5.21 -9.89 20.45
N GLN A 198 4.20 -10.73 20.71
CA GLN A 198 3.38 -11.30 19.65
C GLN A 198 2.47 -10.19 19.12
N TYR A 199 2.52 -9.91 17.82
CA TYR A 199 1.82 -8.78 17.23
C TYR A 199 0.55 -9.25 16.53
N ASP A 200 -0.59 -9.08 17.21
CA ASP A 200 -1.88 -9.30 16.55
C ASP A 200 -2.22 -8.16 15.57
N TRP A 201 -1.94 -8.35 14.29
CA TRP A 201 -2.30 -7.42 13.22
C TRP A 201 -3.81 -7.38 12.93
N GLY A 202 -4.57 -8.36 13.44
CA GLY A 202 -6.00 -8.56 13.19
C GLY A 202 -6.94 -7.73 14.06
N GLU A 203 -6.53 -7.35 15.27
CA GLU A 203 -7.43 -6.76 16.28
C GLU A 203 -7.51 -5.24 16.29
N GLN A 204 -6.69 -4.53 15.52
CA GLN A 204 -6.74 -3.07 15.55
C GLN A 204 -7.88 -2.47 14.70
N PRO A 205 -8.46 -1.35 15.18
CA PRO A 205 -9.36 -0.52 14.41
C PRO A 205 -8.59 0.07 13.22
N SER A 206 -9.01 -0.31 12.02
CA SER A 206 -8.26 -0.08 10.80
C SER A 206 -8.27 1.40 10.35
N PHE A 207 -9.09 2.24 10.98
CA PHE A 207 -9.33 3.63 10.59
C PHE A 207 -8.77 4.68 11.57
N GLU A 208 -8.14 4.25 12.66
CA GLU A 208 -7.69 5.18 13.72
C GLU A 208 -6.27 5.69 13.53
N ASN A 209 -5.48 5.07 12.66
CA ASN A 209 -4.06 5.40 12.48
C ASN A 209 -3.73 5.50 11.00
N ILE A 210 -3.15 6.62 10.58
CA ILE A 210 -2.80 6.94 9.19
C ILE A 210 -1.41 7.58 9.13
N TRP A 211 -0.65 7.26 8.09
CA TRP A 211 0.60 7.96 7.77
C TRP A 211 0.31 9.06 6.75
N ILE A 212 0.84 10.25 6.99
CA ILE A 212 0.66 11.42 6.12
C ILE A 212 2.04 11.98 5.81
N GLU A 213 2.31 12.20 4.53
CA GLU A 213 3.44 13.00 4.10
C GLU A 213 3.08 14.49 4.25
N PRO A 214 3.84 15.28 5.02
CA PRO A 214 3.54 16.69 5.19
C PRO A 214 3.72 17.45 3.86
N PRO A 215 2.95 18.51 3.61
CA PRO A 215 3.17 19.38 2.46
C PRO A 215 4.59 19.96 2.49
N HIS A 216 5.25 20.06 1.34
CA HIS A 216 6.62 20.61 1.26
C HIS A 216 6.78 22.01 1.88
N HIS A 217 5.73 22.84 1.84
CA HIS A 217 5.73 24.18 2.46
C HIS A 217 5.71 24.17 4.00
N ALA A 218 5.44 23.03 4.63
CA ALA A 218 5.47 22.90 6.10
C ALA A 218 6.90 22.61 6.63
N LEU A 219 7.83 22.23 5.75
CA LEU A 219 9.21 21.87 6.13
C LEU A 219 10.18 23.06 6.07
N SER A 220 9.76 24.22 5.55
CA SER A 220 10.56 25.47 5.55
C SER A 220 10.52 26.23 6.88
N SER A 221 9.87 25.68 7.89
CA SER A 221 9.60 26.33 9.19
C SER A 221 10.24 25.59 10.38
N ILE A 222 11.14 24.64 10.12
CA ILE A 222 11.83 23.83 11.14
C ILE A 222 13.33 24.00 10.99
#